data_AF-A0A1N6KR09-F1
#
_entry.id   AF-A0A1N6KR09-F1
#
_cell.length_a   1.000
_cell.length_b   1.000
_cell.length_c   1.000
_cell.angle_alpha   90.00
_cell.angle_beta   90.00
_cell.angle_gamma   90.00
#
_symmetry.space_group_name_H-M   'P 1'
#
loop_
_entity.id
_entity.type
_entity.pdbx_description
1 polymer ?
#
loop_
_entity_poly.entity_id
_entity_poly.type
_entity_poly.pdbx_seq_one_letter_code
_entity_poly.pdbx_strand_id
1 'polypeptide(L)'
;MNRREYQALAKGLAVLALIFVVGYVGIWQWTFCRVEVPPGSSLLLRYKGPWPFGNMEQVAEGTLVQTDSSGYPLKVGVLESMPGPGRHFYSPLEYEQKLVPDLIIPPGKLGVVLAKFGKPLPAGTYLTDALGYRGIRRRVLTPGRYRMNEYAYAVDIIDVDACVEPNTRVKRKAGDPTLIPPGYVGVVTNKIADPRMKQVQGIQKEVLQPGIYFLNPVEKRIDIISVGYAETSLTVEAANSATDITSPIAVDRQGKPVPKEPLYAVGKGIEFPSNDGFLIHLDFTAIWGITPEQAPEVVRQFGMLGDVEQKVILPQIGSICRLHGSKRGAVDLLVGDTREAFQNETSEELERVLAAKGLSLLFGLTRHIYVPAQVREPIQRAKIADELTRTRDQEQLTAKTEADLTEAKAKVMLEERRTIASTTKLVAEVEAEGEKKAKEIEATTEKLIAETDAKTAGFAAQTTTTLGQAAAKSIELVREAEADRFRLYVKALGGPDAYNRYVFAEGLSEKLRLGIFYAGPGTFWTDLKGFEQTLLGKLASESPPQTHTDRPKLAPMAGPSR
;
A
#
# COMPACT_ATOMS: atom_id res chain seq x y z
N MET A 1 -112.20 53.07 14.05
CA MET A 1 -110.91 53.47 14.65
C MET A 1 -110.19 54.44 13.73
N ASN A 2 -109.61 55.50 14.28
CA ASN A 2 -108.97 56.59 13.52
C ASN A 2 -107.51 56.27 13.14
N ARG A 3 -107.00 56.94 12.11
CA ARG A 3 -105.60 56.84 11.65
C ARG A 3 -104.58 57.14 12.77
N ARG A 4 -104.95 58.00 13.74
CA ARG A 4 -104.15 58.29 14.95
C ARG A 4 -104.13 57.13 15.96
N GLU A 5 -105.24 56.42 16.14
CA GLU A 5 -105.32 55.24 17.02
C GLU A 5 -104.45 54.11 16.46
N TYR A 6 -104.50 53.87 15.15
CA TYR A 6 -103.60 52.92 14.47
C TYR A 6 -102.13 53.28 14.65
N GLN A 7 -101.77 54.56 14.58
CA GLN A 7 -100.40 55.03 14.84
C GLN A 7 -99.99 54.90 16.31
N ALA A 8 -100.91 55.06 17.26
CA ALA A 8 -100.65 54.83 18.68
C ALA A 8 -100.45 53.34 18.98
N LEU A 9 -101.32 52.47 18.46
CA LEU A 9 -101.20 51.01 18.56
C LEU A 9 -99.91 50.50 17.92
N ALA A 10 -99.59 50.94 16.69
CA ALA A 10 -98.37 50.54 16.01
C ALA A 10 -97.10 51.01 16.76
N LYS A 11 -97.11 52.20 17.37
CA LYS A 11 -96.01 52.66 18.24
C LYS A 11 -95.91 51.85 19.53
N GLY A 12 -97.03 51.55 20.18
CA GLY A 12 -97.05 50.70 21.39
C GLY A 12 -96.55 49.28 21.11
N LEU A 13 -96.97 48.69 19.99
CA LEU A 13 -96.53 47.36 19.55
C LEU A 13 -95.05 47.37 19.13
N ALA A 14 -94.57 48.43 18.46
CA ALA A 14 -93.15 48.60 18.15
C ALA A 14 -92.28 48.79 19.41
N VAL A 15 -92.76 49.52 20.42
CA VAL A 15 -92.08 49.67 21.73
C VAL A 15 -92.08 48.35 22.49
N LEU A 16 -93.18 47.60 22.51
CA LEU A 16 -93.23 46.25 23.09
C LEU A 16 -92.29 45.28 22.36
N ALA A 17 -92.24 45.34 21.03
CA ALA A 17 -91.30 44.54 20.24
C ALA A 17 -89.84 44.94 20.50
N LEU A 18 -89.53 46.23 20.66
CA LEU A 18 -88.20 46.70 21.05
C LEU A 18 -87.82 46.22 22.45
N ILE A 19 -88.73 46.34 23.43
CA ILE A 19 -88.53 45.84 24.79
C ILE A 19 -88.34 44.32 24.79
N PHE A 20 -89.11 43.59 23.98
CA PHE A 20 -88.95 42.14 23.82
C PHE A 20 -87.61 41.79 23.17
N VAL A 21 -87.17 42.49 22.13
CA VAL A 21 -85.86 42.25 21.50
C VAL A 21 -84.71 42.59 22.45
N VAL A 22 -84.76 43.72 23.17
CA VAL A 22 -83.73 44.09 24.16
C VAL A 22 -83.74 43.14 25.36
N GLY A 23 -84.91 42.72 25.84
CA GLY A 23 -85.03 41.76 26.94
C GLY A 23 -84.62 40.34 26.55
N TYR A 24 -85.06 39.84 25.39
CA TYR A 24 -84.79 38.48 24.94
C TYR A 24 -83.39 38.31 24.33
N VAL A 25 -82.96 39.23 23.47
CA VAL A 25 -81.62 39.16 22.86
C VAL A 25 -80.58 39.80 23.78
N GLY A 26 -80.84 41.02 24.26
CA GLY A 26 -79.86 41.79 25.06
C GLY A 26 -79.66 41.31 26.49
N ILE A 27 -80.72 40.80 27.15
CA ILE A 27 -80.61 40.22 28.50
C ILE A 27 -80.59 38.69 28.40
N TRP A 28 -81.71 38.03 28.05
CA TRP A 28 -81.84 36.57 28.15
C TRP A 28 -80.75 35.79 27.39
N GLN A 29 -80.57 36.04 26.10
CA GLN A 29 -79.53 35.36 25.31
C GLN A 29 -78.10 35.73 25.77
N TRP A 30 -77.83 37.00 26.05
CA TRP A 30 -76.47 37.47 26.36
C TRP A 30 -76.01 37.31 27.82
N THR A 31 -76.92 37.20 28.80
CA THR A 31 -76.57 37.00 30.22
C THR A 31 -76.90 35.61 30.74
N PHE A 32 -77.95 34.94 30.24
CA PHE A 32 -78.36 33.61 30.73
C PHE A 32 -78.03 32.47 29.75
N CYS A 33 -78.12 32.68 28.43
CA CYS A 33 -77.77 31.63 27.46
C CYS A 33 -76.28 31.61 27.06
N ARG A 34 -75.54 32.70 27.29
CA ARG A 34 -74.13 32.85 26.87
C ARG A 34 -73.18 32.06 27.76
N VAL A 35 -72.63 30.96 27.22
CA VAL A 35 -71.60 30.12 27.84
C VAL A 35 -70.24 30.41 27.20
N GLU A 36 -69.24 30.74 28.01
CA GLU A 36 -67.85 30.91 27.54
C GLU A 36 -67.00 29.73 28.03
N VAL A 37 -66.58 28.87 27.09
CA VAL A 37 -65.88 27.62 27.37
C VAL A 37 -64.36 27.88 27.35
N PRO A 38 -63.64 27.70 28.47
CA PRO A 38 -62.22 28.01 28.58
C PRO A 38 -61.33 27.06 27.74
N PRO A 39 -60.14 27.52 27.30
CA PRO A 39 -59.25 26.75 26.44
C PRO A 39 -58.76 25.46 27.11
N GLY A 40 -59.07 24.31 26.51
CA GLY A 40 -58.75 22.99 27.07
C GLY A 40 -59.85 22.38 27.93
N SER A 41 -61.05 22.96 27.90
CA SER A 41 -62.29 22.26 28.24
C SER A 41 -63.23 22.24 27.03
N SER A 42 -64.20 21.33 27.10
CA SER A 42 -65.32 21.23 26.16
C SER A 42 -66.64 21.16 26.93
N LEU A 43 -67.71 21.60 26.30
CA LEU A 43 -69.04 21.59 26.90
C LEU A 43 -69.71 20.23 26.66
N LEU A 44 -70.08 19.54 27.74
CA LEU A 44 -70.93 18.36 27.68
C LEU A 44 -72.38 18.83 27.82
N LEU A 45 -73.17 18.57 26.78
CA LEU A 45 -74.57 18.97 26.70
C LEU A 45 -75.50 17.77 26.83
N ARG A 46 -76.56 17.94 27.62
CA ARG A 46 -77.72 17.06 27.65
C ARG A 46 -78.97 17.89 27.40
N TYR A 47 -79.64 17.63 26.28
CA TYR A 47 -80.90 18.25 25.96
C TYR A 47 -82.01 17.65 26.83
N LYS A 48 -82.80 18.52 27.46
CA LYS A 48 -83.92 18.19 28.37
C LYS A 48 -85.26 18.14 27.63
N GLY A 49 -85.36 18.77 26.47
CA GLY A 49 -86.58 18.94 25.68
C GLY A 49 -86.84 20.41 25.32
N PRO A 50 -87.80 20.68 24.42
CA PRO A 50 -88.16 22.04 24.03
C PRO A 50 -88.96 22.74 25.13
N TRP A 51 -88.66 24.02 25.38
CA TRP A 51 -89.32 24.84 26.39
C TRP A 51 -89.95 26.09 25.74
N PRO A 52 -91.14 26.55 26.17
CA PRO A 52 -92.03 25.99 27.20
C PRO A 52 -93.05 24.97 26.67
N PHE A 53 -93.11 24.73 25.34
CA PHE A 53 -94.11 23.85 24.73
C PHE A 53 -93.50 22.85 23.75
N GLY A 54 -93.91 21.60 23.86
CA GLY A 54 -93.55 20.51 22.94
C GLY A 54 -93.07 19.26 23.69
N ASN A 55 -93.42 18.08 23.17
CA ASN A 55 -92.85 16.81 23.59
C ASN A 55 -91.97 16.28 22.46
N MET A 56 -90.69 15.99 22.75
CA MET A 56 -89.82 15.20 21.88
C MET A 56 -89.63 13.80 22.45
N GLU A 57 -89.39 12.84 21.56
CA GLU A 57 -89.06 11.47 21.95
C GLU A 57 -87.73 11.42 22.71
N GLN A 58 -87.68 10.66 23.81
CA GLN A 58 -86.44 10.40 24.53
C GLN A 58 -85.62 9.32 23.82
N VAL A 59 -84.30 9.48 23.77
CA VAL A 59 -83.40 8.47 23.18
C VAL A 59 -83.39 7.20 24.03
N ALA A 60 -83.50 6.05 23.36
CA ALA A 60 -83.35 4.74 23.99
C ALA A 60 -81.98 4.58 24.68
N GLU A 61 -81.97 3.92 25.83
CA GLU A 61 -80.77 3.82 26.67
C GLU A 61 -79.56 3.27 25.90
N GLY A 62 -78.40 3.92 26.07
CA GLY A 62 -77.18 3.55 25.34
C GLY A 62 -77.11 4.06 23.89
N THR A 63 -77.90 5.05 23.49
CA THR A 63 -77.70 5.81 22.23
C THR A 63 -77.49 7.30 22.53
N LEU A 64 -76.71 8.00 21.71
CA LEU A 64 -76.45 9.45 21.84
C LEU A 64 -77.39 10.24 20.93
N VAL A 65 -77.69 11.49 21.31
CA VAL A 65 -78.40 12.45 20.47
C VAL A 65 -77.46 12.96 19.40
N GLN A 66 -77.82 12.72 18.13
CA GLN A 66 -77.22 13.41 16.99
C GLN A 66 -77.91 14.77 16.79
N THR A 67 -77.12 15.75 16.34
CA THR A 67 -77.61 17.05 15.90
C THR A 67 -77.86 17.03 14.40
N ASP A 68 -78.96 17.64 13.95
CA ASP A 68 -79.18 17.94 12.54
C ASP A 68 -78.09 18.89 11.98
N SER A 69 -78.01 18.97 10.65
CA SER A 69 -77.31 19.99 9.87
C SER A 69 -77.47 21.43 10.39
N SER A 70 -78.62 21.76 10.95
CA SER A 70 -78.93 23.08 11.54
C SER A 70 -78.46 23.22 13.01
N GLY A 71 -77.79 22.22 13.58
CA GLY A 71 -77.27 22.20 14.95
C GLY A 71 -78.26 21.78 16.04
N TYR A 72 -79.55 21.59 15.72
CA TYR A 72 -80.58 21.21 16.69
C TYR A 72 -80.56 19.71 17.04
N PRO A 73 -80.78 19.33 18.31
CA PRO A 73 -80.86 17.94 18.73
C PRO A 73 -82.13 17.25 18.20
N LEU A 74 -81.99 16.04 17.63
CA LEU A 74 -83.10 15.28 17.05
C LEU A 74 -84.02 14.61 18.09
N LYS A 75 -83.57 14.41 19.33
CA LYS A 75 -84.26 13.72 20.44
C LYS A 75 -83.76 14.21 21.81
N VAL A 76 -84.47 13.86 22.89
CA VAL A 76 -84.06 14.20 24.28
C VAL A 76 -82.98 13.24 24.79
N GLY A 77 -81.86 13.76 25.28
CA GLY A 77 -80.72 12.97 25.73
C GLY A 77 -79.36 13.70 25.71
N VAL A 78 -78.27 12.96 25.90
CA VAL A 78 -76.89 13.49 25.86
C VAL A 78 -76.41 13.60 24.41
N LEU A 79 -75.82 14.74 24.02
CA LEU A 79 -75.33 14.98 22.66
C LEU A 79 -74.04 14.21 22.36
N GLU A 80 -73.90 13.76 21.11
CA GLU A 80 -72.65 13.19 20.59
C GLU A 80 -71.57 14.27 20.37
N SER A 81 -71.99 15.46 19.89
CA SER A 81 -71.11 16.61 19.69
C SER A 81 -70.85 17.36 21.00
N MET A 82 -69.57 17.65 21.28
CA MET A 82 -69.13 18.52 22.37
C MET A 82 -68.60 19.84 21.81
N PRO A 83 -69.26 20.99 22.05
CA PRO A 83 -68.73 22.30 21.70
C PRO A 83 -67.37 22.54 22.37
N GLY A 84 -66.37 22.90 21.57
CA GLY A 84 -65.02 23.22 22.04
C GLY A 84 -64.91 24.61 22.68
N PRO A 85 -63.69 25.06 23.01
CA PRO A 85 -63.47 26.39 23.60
C PRO A 85 -63.93 27.52 22.69
N GLY A 86 -64.55 28.54 23.29
CA GLY A 86 -65.22 29.64 22.58
C GLY A 86 -66.51 30.08 23.26
N ARG A 87 -67.28 30.93 22.57
CA ARG A 87 -68.58 31.43 23.04
C ARG A 87 -69.71 30.69 22.36
N HIS A 88 -70.60 30.10 23.15
CA HIS A 88 -71.78 29.39 22.67
C HIS A 88 -73.03 29.93 23.35
N PHE A 89 -74.19 29.73 22.73
CA PHE A 89 -75.48 30.19 23.22
C PHE A 89 -76.41 28.98 23.42
N TYR A 90 -76.60 28.58 24.68
CA TYR A 90 -77.44 27.45 25.07
C TYR A 90 -78.35 27.85 26.23
N SER A 91 -79.67 27.74 26.03
CA SER A 91 -80.69 28.01 27.04
C SER A 91 -80.56 27.05 28.23
N PRO A 92 -80.35 27.52 29.48
CA PRO A 92 -80.23 26.62 30.65
C PRO A 92 -81.51 25.83 30.97
N LEU A 93 -82.65 26.28 30.45
CA LEU A 93 -83.95 25.60 30.58
C LEU A 93 -84.01 24.35 29.68
N GLU A 94 -83.48 24.45 28.46
CA GLU A 94 -83.45 23.38 27.46
C GLU A 94 -82.23 22.45 27.59
N TYR A 95 -81.09 22.98 28.03
CA TYR A 95 -79.83 22.25 28.09
C TYR A 95 -79.30 22.14 29.52
N GLU A 96 -78.98 20.91 29.95
CA GLU A 96 -78.03 20.67 31.03
C GLU A 96 -76.62 20.87 30.49
N GLN A 97 -75.79 21.60 31.24
CA GLN A 97 -74.46 22.03 30.83
C GLN A 97 -73.45 21.56 31.88
N LYS A 98 -72.51 20.70 31.49
CA LYS A 98 -71.37 20.29 32.32
C LYS A 98 -70.08 20.67 31.61
N LEU A 99 -69.21 21.45 32.26
CA LEU A 99 -67.87 21.67 31.76
C LEU A 99 -67.01 20.43 32.02
N VAL A 100 -66.33 19.92 30.99
CA VAL A 100 -65.48 18.74 31.06
C VAL A 100 -64.09 19.09 30.48
N PRO A 101 -62.97 18.75 31.15
CA PRO A 101 -61.65 19.00 30.61
C PRO A 101 -61.38 18.16 29.35
N ASP A 102 -60.68 18.73 28.37
CA ASP A 102 -60.26 17.99 27.17
C ASP A 102 -59.28 16.87 27.59
N LEU A 103 -59.47 15.64 27.09
CA LEU A 103 -58.61 14.50 27.39
C LEU A 103 -57.21 14.71 26.78
N ILE A 104 -56.18 14.80 27.62
CA ILE A 104 -54.79 14.92 27.18
C ILE A 104 -54.08 13.58 27.32
N ILE A 105 -53.59 13.03 26.21
CA ILE A 105 -52.77 11.83 26.16
C ILE A 105 -51.31 12.27 26.02
N PRO A 106 -50.44 12.01 27.02
CA PRO A 106 -49.05 12.44 26.99
C PRO A 106 -48.22 11.63 25.97
N PRO A 107 -47.07 12.15 25.51
CA PRO A 107 -46.17 11.41 24.64
C PRO A 107 -45.71 10.10 25.30
N GLY A 108 -45.52 9.05 24.49
CA GLY A 108 -45.18 7.70 24.97
C GLY A 108 -46.37 6.88 25.50
N LYS A 109 -47.57 7.46 25.63
CA LYS A 109 -48.81 6.75 25.96
C LYS A 109 -49.81 6.75 24.81
N LEU A 110 -50.75 5.81 24.84
CA LEU A 110 -51.89 5.69 23.93
C LEU A 110 -53.20 5.56 24.72
N GLY A 111 -54.30 5.95 24.10
CA GLY A 111 -55.64 5.83 24.68
C GLY A 111 -56.41 4.67 24.06
N VAL A 112 -56.68 3.61 24.84
CA VAL A 112 -57.59 2.53 24.43
C VAL A 112 -59.02 2.97 24.75
N VAL A 113 -59.88 3.09 23.72
CA VAL A 113 -61.22 3.67 23.86
C VAL A 113 -62.27 2.57 24.03
N LEU A 114 -62.93 2.53 25.18
CA LEU A 114 -64.11 1.70 25.43
C LEU A 114 -65.38 2.53 25.14
N ALA A 115 -66.11 2.18 24.06
CA ALA A 115 -67.43 2.73 23.80
C ALA A 115 -68.47 2.07 24.72
N LYS A 116 -69.15 2.88 25.53
CA LYS A 116 -70.21 2.46 26.47
C LYS A 116 -71.58 2.35 25.80
N PHE A 117 -71.76 3.07 24.70
CA PHE A 117 -73.01 3.22 23.94
C PHE A 117 -72.94 2.47 22.59
N GLY A 118 -74.09 2.35 21.93
CA GLY A 118 -74.24 1.67 20.65
C GLY A 118 -74.80 0.25 20.77
N LYS A 119 -75.02 -0.38 19.62
CA LYS A 119 -75.50 -1.78 19.53
C LYS A 119 -74.51 -2.74 20.20
N PRO A 120 -74.97 -3.85 20.82
CA PRO A 120 -74.07 -4.89 21.27
C PRO A 120 -73.26 -5.45 20.09
N LEU A 121 -72.03 -5.89 20.37
CA LEU A 121 -71.20 -6.60 19.41
C LEU A 121 -71.86 -7.92 18.98
N PRO A 122 -71.66 -8.37 17.72
CA PRO A 122 -72.03 -9.73 17.32
C PRO A 122 -71.20 -10.75 18.11
N ALA A 123 -71.77 -11.93 18.37
CA ALA A 123 -71.12 -12.96 19.16
C ALA A 123 -69.78 -13.39 18.52
N GLY A 124 -68.71 -13.37 19.32
CA GLY A 124 -67.35 -13.76 18.92
C GLY A 124 -66.36 -12.62 18.71
N THR A 125 -66.78 -11.34 18.73
CA THR A 125 -65.84 -10.20 18.70
C THR A 125 -66.00 -9.30 19.93
N TYR A 126 -64.86 -8.84 20.46
CA TYR A 126 -64.77 -7.87 21.57
C TYR A 126 -64.28 -6.48 21.14
N LEU A 127 -63.83 -6.38 19.88
CA LEU A 127 -63.32 -5.15 19.27
C LEU A 127 -64.38 -4.52 18.34
N THR A 128 -64.60 -3.21 18.49
CA THR A 128 -65.54 -2.43 17.68
C THR A 128 -64.84 -1.76 16.50
N ASP A 129 -65.33 -2.08 15.31
CA ASP A 129 -64.78 -1.64 14.02
C ASP A 129 -65.59 -0.50 13.35
N ALA A 130 -66.84 -0.31 13.77
CA ALA A 130 -67.76 0.68 13.22
C ALA A 130 -68.29 1.62 14.32
N LEU A 131 -68.60 2.86 13.92
CA LEU A 131 -69.26 3.85 14.78
C LEU A 131 -70.65 3.33 15.16
N GLY A 132 -71.00 3.39 16.45
CA GLY A 132 -72.31 2.94 16.95
C GLY A 132 -72.38 1.49 17.47
N TYR A 133 -71.25 0.82 17.74
CA TYR A 133 -71.21 -0.42 18.53
C TYR A 133 -70.53 -0.21 19.90
N ARG A 134 -71.03 -0.91 20.92
CA ARG A 134 -70.50 -0.94 22.29
C ARG A 134 -69.34 -1.92 22.40
N GLY A 135 -68.21 -1.49 22.99
CA GLY A 135 -67.00 -2.30 23.16
C GLY A 135 -65.69 -1.54 22.89
N ILE A 136 -64.55 -2.23 22.97
CA ILE A 136 -63.21 -1.62 22.82
C ILE A 136 -62.95 -1.31 21.34
N ARG A 137 -62.64 -0.06 20.98
CA ARG A 137 -62.31 0.29 19.59
C ARG A 137 -60.96 -0.28 19.17
N ARG A 138 -60.84 -0.81 17.94
CA ARG A 138 -59.53 -1.15 17.36
C ARG A 138 -58.60 0.07 17.34
N ARG A 139 -59.07 1.17 16.76
CA ARG A 139 -58.31 2.43 16.65
C ARG A 139 -58.12 3.08 18.02
N VAL A 140 -56.88 3.07 18.49
CA VAL A 140 -56.43 3.83 19.67
C VAL A 140 -56.34 5.33 19.36
N LEU A 141 -56.33 6.14 20.42
CA LEU A 141 -55.96 7.54 20.38
C LEU A 141 -54.44 7.66 20.54
N THR A 142 -53.80 8.43 19.66
CA THR A 142 -52.38 8.77 19.72
C THR A 142 -52.12 9.86 20.79
N PRO A 143 -50.88 10.20 21.13
CA PRO A 143 -50.59 11.41 21.91
C PRO A 143 -51.25 12.65 21.32
N GLY A 144 -51.84 13.50 22.16
CA GLY A 144 -52.62 14.66 21.72
C GLY A 144 -53.74 15.06 22.69
N ARG A 145 -54.57 16.03 22.27
CA ARG A 145 -55.73 16.51 23.02
C ARG A 145 -57.03 16.15 22.30
N TYR A 146 -57.95 15.47 22.98
CA TYR A 146 -59.19 14.94 22.43
C TYR A 146 -60.42 15.44 23.17
N ARG A 147 -61.47 15.73 22.42
CA ARG A 147 -62.81 16.04 22.94
C ARG A 147 -63.60 14.74 22.94
N MET A 148 -63.85 14.18 24.12
CA MET A 148 -64.48 12.87 24.30
C MET A 148 -65.54 12.97 25.40
N ASN A 149 -66.76 12.56 25.08
CA ASN A 149 -67.88 12.57 26.03
C ASN A 149 -67.72 11.42 27.03
N GLU A 150 -67.60 11.74 28.32
CA GLU A 150 -67.37 10.79 29.42
C GLU A 150 -68.50 9.74 29.56
N TYR A 151 -69.73 10.07 29.21
CA TYR A 151 -70.85 9.12 29.22
C TYR A 151 -70.78 8.14 28.04
N ALA A 152 -70.24 8.59 26.91
CA ALA A 152 -70.09 7.79 25.70
C ALA A 152 -68.84 6.88 25.74
N TYR A 153 -67.73 7.42 26.24
CA TYR A 153 -66.41 6.81 26.14
C TYR A 153 -65.75 6.73 27.52
N ALA A 154 -65.16 5.59 27.85
CA ALA A 154 -64.01 5.54 28.74
C ALA A 154 -62.75 5.45 27.89
N VAL A 155 -61.64 6.01 28.37
CA VAL A 155 -60.33 5.89 27.71
C VAL A 155 -59.28 5.49 28.74
N ASP A 156 -58.76 4.29 28.58
CA ASP A 156 -57.68 3.78 29.41
C ASP A 156 -56.35 4.27 28.82
N ILE A 157 -55.58 5.03 29.59
CA ILE A 157 -54.30 5.59 29.16
C ILE A 157 -53.19 4.59 29.49
N ILE A 158 -52.66 3.93 28.46
CA ILE A 158 -51.69 2.83 28.58
C ILE A 158 -50.37 3.24 27.93
N ASP A 159 -49.23 2.81 28.47
CA ASP A 159 -47.92 3.00 27.84
C ASP A 159 -47.82 2.26 26.49
N VAL A 160 -47.16 2.87 25.51
CA VAL A 160 -47.04 2.32 24.14
C VAL A 160 -46.34 0.94 24.14
N ASP A 161 -45.44 0.67 25.09
CA ASP A 161 -44.78 -0.63 25.26
C ASP A 161 -45.70 -1.77 25.72
N ALA A 162 -46.97 -1.51 26.09
CA ALA A 162 -47.90 -2.53 26.56
C ALA A 162 -48.35 -3.53 25.47
N CYS A 163 -48.08 -3.24 24.20
CA CYS A 163 -48.23 -4.20 23.11
C CYS A 163 -47.02 -5.15 22.95
N VAL A 164 -45.88 -4.85 23.57
CA VAL A 164 -44.64 -5.65 23.49
C VAL A 164 -44.65 -6.76 24.54
N GLU A 165 -44.20 -7.97 24.18
CA GLU A 165 -43.96 -9.03 25.18
C GLU A 165 -42.95 -8.57 26.25
N PRO A 166 -43.21 -8.76 27.56
CA PRO A 166 -42.30 -8.33 28.63
C PRO A 166 -40.87 -8.87 28.51
N ASN A 167 -40.71 -10.11 28.05
CA ASN A 167 -39.40 -10.75 27.85
C ASN A 167 -38.61 -10.10 26.69
N THR A 168 -39.33 -9.67 25.67
CA THR A 168 -38.83 -9.09 24.42
C THR A 168 -38.74 -7.55 24.49
N ARG A 169 -38.91 -6.95 25.67
CA ARG A 169 -38.94 -5.50 25.86
C ARG A 169 -37.53 -4.91 26.03
N VAL A 170 -37.01 -4.31 24.96
CA VAL A 170 -35.79 -3.49 25.00
C VAL A 170 -35.94 -2.35 26.01
N LYS A 171 -34.91 -2.11 26.85
CA LYS A 171 -34.89 -1.01 27.82
C LYS A 171 -34.64 0.33 27.14
N ARG A 172 -35.71 0.97 26.65
CA ARG A 172 -35.68 2.30 26.00
C ARG A 172 -35.35 3.40 27.01
N LYS A 173 -34.74 4.51 26.56
CA LYS A 173 -34.51 5.69 27.42
C LYS A 173 -35.84 6.39 27.72
N ALA A 174 -35.99 6.92 28.93
CA ALA A 174 -37.19 7.66 29.31
C ALA A 174 -37.36 8.90 28.40
N GLY A 175 -38.53 9.00 27.75
CA GLY A 175 -38.84 10.06 26.79
C GLY A 175 -38.65 9.70 25.31
N ASP A 176 -38.11 8.52 24.99
CA ASP A 176 -38.01 8.03 23.61
C ASP A 176 -39.41 7.66 23.05
N PRO A 177 -39.84 8.21 21.89
CA PRO A 177 -41.12 7.83 21.28
C PRO A 177 -41.03 6.58 20.39
N THR A 178 -39.84 6.11 20.02
CA THR A 178 -39.68 4.98 19.09
C THR A 178 -40.03 3.66 19.77
N LEU A 179 -41.05 2.96 19.26
CA LEU A 179 -41.47 1.66 19.79
C LEU A 179 -40.46 0.57 19.42
N ILE A 180 -39.95 0.63 18.18
CA ILE A 180 -38.96 -0.30 17.65
C ILE A 180 -37.69 0.51 17.35
N PRO A 181 -36.60 0.31 18.11
CA PRO A 181 -35.34 1.02 17.88
C PRO A 181 -34.60 0.53 16.62
N PRO A 182 -33.68 1.33 16.05
CA PRO A 182 -32.87 0.91 14.92
C PRO A 182 -32.03 -0.34 15.24
N GLY A 183 -31.89 -1.23 14.27
CA GLY A 183 -31.29 -2.56 14.45
C GLY A 183 -32.25 -3.64 14.93
N TYR A 184 -33.54 -3.31 15.14
CA TYR A 184 -34.57 -4.27 15.56
C TYR A 184 -35.77 -4.25 14.61
N VAL A 185 -36.54 -5.34 14.56
CA VAL A 185 -37.84 -5.42 13.88
C VAL A 185 -38.91 -5.90 14.84
N GLY A 186 -40.15 -5.44 14.65
CA GLY A 186 -41.30 -5.91 15.41
C GLY A 186 -42.07 -6.99 14.65
N VAL A 187 -41.91 -8.25 15.06
CA VAL A 187 -42.78 -9.34 14.58
C VAL A 187 -44.17 -9.15 15.20
N VAL A 188 -45.21 -9.07 14.37
CA VAL A 188 -46.58 -8.80 14.84
C VAL A 188 -47.35 -10.11 14.99
N THR A 189 -47.88 -10.34 16.19
CA THR A 189 -48.84 -11.41 16.48
C THR A 189 -50.23 -10.80 16.70
N ASN A 190 -51.15 -11.02 15.75
CA ASN A 190 -52.53 -10.59 15.87
C ASN A 190 -53.31 -11.56 16.78
N LYS A 191 -53.80 -11.05 17.92
CA LYS A 191 -54.63 -11.82 18.87
C LYS A 191 -56.02 -12.12 18.34
N ILE A 192 -56.53 -11.26 17.45
CA ILE A 192 -57.85 -11.33 16.81
C ILE A 192 -57.64 -11.05 15.31
N ALA A 193 -58.33 -11.78 14.43
CA ALA A 193 -58.26 -11.55 12.99
C ALA A 193 -58.81 -10.17 12.59
N ASP A 194 -58.28 -9.59 11.51
CA ASP A 194 -58.86 -8.41 10.87
C ASP A 194 -59.35 -8.72 9.45
N PRO A 195 -60.68 -8.84 9.24
CA PRO A 195 -61.26 -9.02 7.92
C PRO A 195 -60.95 -7.87 6.94
N ARG A 196 -60.69 -6.65 7.43
CA ARG A 196 -60.43 -5.47 6.59
C ARG A 196 -59.07 -5.56 5.92
N MET A 197 -58.03 -5.83 6.71
CA MET A 197 -56.65 -5.99 6.24
C MET A 197 -56.34 -7.41 5.73
N LYS A 198 -57.34 -8.30 5.66
CA LYS A 198 -57.18 -9.75 5.39
C LYS A 198 -56.19 -10.46 6.33
N GLN A 199 -55.96 -9.91 7.51
CA GLN A 199 -54.97 -10.43 8.44
C GLN A 199 -55.55 -11.56 9.29
N VAL A 200 -55.00 -12.75 9.14
CA VAL A 200 -55.35 -13.95 9.91
C VAL A 200 -54.87 -13.79 11.37
N GLN A 201 -55.52 -14.46 12.31
CA GLN A 201 -55.07 -14.56 13.70
C GLN A 201 -53.70 -15.28 13.76
N GLY A 202 -52.81 -14.84 14.64
CA GLY A 202 -51.45 -15.38 14.81
C GLY A 202 -50.34 -14.46 14.26
N ILE A 203 -49.15 -15.03 14.10
CA ILE A 203 -47.94 -14.33 13.62
C ILE A 203 -48.12 -13.91 12.15
N GLN A 204 -47.89 -12.63 11.85
CA GLN A 204 -47.93 -12.09 10.49
C GLN A 204 -46.57 -12.27 9.79
N LYS A 205 -46.60 -12.40 8.46
CA LYS A 205 -45.36 -12.47 7.64
C LYS A 205 -44.64 -11.12 7.50
N GLU A 206 -45.38 -10.03 7.58
CA GLU A 206 -44.84 -8.67 7.49
C GLU A 206 -44.38 -8.20 8.87
N VAL A 207 -43.10 -7.82 8.98
CA VAL A 207 -42.54 -7.21 10.19
C VAL A 207 -42.63 -5.69 10.16
N LEU A 208 -42.76 -5.09 11.35
CA LEU A 208 -42.63 -3.65 11.51
C LEU A 208 -41.16 -3.25 11.51
N GLN A 209 -40.83 -2.22 10.73
CA GLN A 209 -39.52 -1.60 10.65
C GLN A 209 -39.24 -0.76 11.93
N PRO A 210 -38.00 -0.30 12.17
CA PRO A 210 -37.72 0.70 13.21
C PRO A 210 -38.61 1.94 13.08
N GLY A 211 -39.24 2.37 14.18
CA GLY A 211 -40.18 3.49 14.13
C GLY A 211 -41.11 3.66 15.33
N ILE A 212 -42.06 4.57 15.17
CA ILE A 212 -43.10 4.93 16.13
C ILE A 212 -44.42 4.32 15.67
N TYR A 213 -45.04 3.45 16.48
CA TYR A 213 -46.34 2.86 16.17
C TYR A 213 -47.27 2.94 17.38
N PHE A 214 -48.55 3.20 17.13
CA PHE A 214 -49.60 3.24 18.14
C PHE A 214 -50.57 2.09 17.90
N LEU A 215 -50.20 0.89 18.37
CA LEU A 215 -50.98 -0.34 18.18
C LEU A 215 -51.77 -0.70 19.44
N ASN A 216 -52.95 -1.28 19.24
CA ASN A 216 -53.83 -1.66 20.33
C ASN A 216 -53.34 -2.95 21.02
N PRO A 217 -52.96 -2.93 22.31
CA PRO A 217 -52.44 -4.11 23.00
C PRO A 217 -53.49 -5.23 23.19
N VAL A 218 -54.79 -4.93 23.03
CA VAL A 218 -55.88 -5.94 23.03
C VAL A 218 -55.93 -6.70 21.71
N GLU A 219 -55.59 -6.04 20.60
CA GLU A 219 -55.64 -6.59 19.24
C GLU A 219 -54.31 -7.24 18.81
N LYS A 220 -53.19 -6.58 19.12
CA LYS A 220 -51.86 -6.92 18.59
C LYS A 220 -50.83 -7.05 19.71
N ARG A 221 -49.95 -8.03 19.55
CA ARG A 221 -48.75 -8.28 20.33
C ARG A 221 -47.54 -8.06 19.41
N ILE A 222 -46.45 -7.54 19.94
CA ILE A 222 -45.20 -7.31 19.19
C ILE A 222 -44.04 -7.99 19.90
N ASP A 223 -43.20 -8.66 19.11
CA ASP A 223 -41.99 -9.31 19.55
C ASP A 223 -40.80 -8.63 18.83
N ILE A 224 -39.99 -7.90 19.59
CA ILE A 224 -38.93 -7.01 19.09
C ILE A 224 -37.58 -7.75 19.02
N ILE A 225 -37.22 -8.23 17.83
CA ILE A 225 -35.98 -8.99 17.59
C ILE A 225 -34.91 -8.08 16.99
N SER A 226 -33.67 -8.20 17.47
CA SER A 226 -32.49 -7.61 16.82
C SER A 226 -32.19 -8.34 15.51
N VAL A 227 -32.10 -7.60 14.41
CA VAL A 227 -31.76 -8.11 13.07
C VAL A 227 -30.34 -7.74 12.67
N GLY A 228 -29.77 -8.51 11.75
CA GLY A 228 -28.34 -8.46 11.44
C GLY A 228 -27.59 -9.65 12.07
N TYR A 229 -26.28 -9.50 12.24
CA TYR A 229 -25.39 -10.59 12.64
C TYR A 229 -24.89 -10.45 14.08
N ALA A 230 -24.86 -11.58 14.79
CA ALA A 230 -24.26 -11.76 16.10
C ALA A 230 -23.07 -12.74 16.02
N GLU A 231 -22.11 -12.59 16.93
CA GLU A 231 -21.03 -13.56 17.12
C GLU A 231 -21.39 -14.50 18.28
N THR A 232 -21.50 -15.80 18.00
CA THR A 232 -21.56 -16.85 19.02
C THR A 232 -20.26 -17.65 18.97
N SER A 233 -19.49 -17.62 20.06
CA SER A 233 -18.22 -18.35 20.18
C SER A 233 -18.29 -19.45 21.25
N LEU A 234 -17.74 -20.61 20.91
CA LEU A 234 -17.47 -21.71 21.81
C LEU A 234 -15.97 -21.75 22.05
N THR A 235 -15.53 -21.22 23.19
CA THR A 235 -14.13 -21.22 23.63
C THR A 235 -13.86 -22.35 24.62
N VAL A 236 -12.76 -23.07 24.44
CA VAL A 236 -12.26 -24.07 25.38
C VAL A 236 -11.64 -23.36 26.58
N GLU A 237 -12.25 -23.51 27.75
CA GLU A 237 -11.68 -22.98 29.00
C GLU A 237 -10.75 -24.01 29.64
N ALA A 238 -9.54 -23.59 30.01
CA ALA A 238 -8.69 -24.40 30.88
C ALA A 238 -9.34 -24.49 32.27
N ALA A 239 -9.47 -25.71 32.79
CA ALA A 239 -10.01 -25.97 34.11
C ALA A 239 -9.04 -25.44 35.17
N ASN A 240 -9.38 -24.30 35.77
CA ASN A 240 -8.68 -23.69 36.90
C ASN A 240 -8.65 -24.66 38.08
N SER A 241 -7.62 -25.50 38.11
CA SER A 241 -7.50 -26.62 39.03
C SER A 241 -6.98 -26.12 40.37
N ALA A 242 -7.85 -25.48 41.15
CA ALA A 242 -7.54 -24.95 42.48
C ALA A 242 -7.06 -26.04 43.47
N THR A 243 -7.34 -27.30 43.17
CA THR A 243 -6.87 -28.50 43.88
C THR A 243 -5.38 -28.84 43.64
N ASP A 244 -4.71 -28.19 42.69
CA ASP A 244 -3.53 -28.76 42.04
C ASP A 244 -2.17 -28.35 42.63
N ILE A 245 -2.18 -27.61 43.74
CA ILE A 245 -0.98 -27.16 44.48
C ILE A 245 -0.22 -28.35 45.12
N THR A 246 -0.82 -29.54 45.17
CA THR A 246 -0.31 -30.72 45.88
C THR A 246 -0.08 -31.95 45.00
N SER A 247 -0.31 -31.83 43.68
CA SER A 247 -0.09 -32.94 42.75
C SER A 247 1.40 -33.06 42.40
N PRO A 248 2.04 -34.25 42.53
CA PRO A 248 3.44 -34.41 42.16
C PRO A 248 3.64 -34.13 40.67
N ILE A 249 4.75 -33.46 40.32
CA ILE A 249 5.12 -33.19 38.94
C ILE A 249 5.30 -34.54 38.22
N ALA A 250 4.58 -34.74 37.12
CA ALA A 250 4.76 -35.93 36.29
C ALA A 250 6.14 -35.87 35.62
N VAL A 251 7.01 -36.80 35.96
CA VAL A 251 8.37 -36.90 35.40
C VAL A 251 8.41 -38.04 34.40
N ASP A 252 9.04 -37.84 33.24
CA ASP A 252 9.24 -38.90 32.27
C ASP A 252 10.31 -39.92 32.72
N ARG A 253 10.47 -41.02 31.97
CA ARG A 253 11.52 -42.03 32.23
C ARG A 253 12.96 -41.51 32.10
N GLN A 254 13.16 -40.25 31.71
CA GLN A 254 14.45 -39.59 31.53
C GLN A 254 14.70 -38.48 32.56
N GLY A 255 13.82 -38.30 33.56
CA GLY A 255 13.97 -37.29 34.60
C GLY A 255 13.49 -35.88 34.21
N LYS A 256 12.84 -35.70 33.05
CA LYS A 256 12.32 -34.40 32.63
C LYS A 256 10.90 -34.18 33.16
N PRO A 257 10.55 -32.96 33.62
CA PRO A 257 9.18 -32.63 33.93
C PRO A 257 8.36 -32.64 32.63
N VAL A 258 7.34 -33.49 32.56
CA VAL A 258 6.36 -33.46 31.46
C VAL A 258 5.56 -32.17 31.62
N PRO A 259 5.42 -31.32 30.58
CA PRO A 259 4.53 -30.17 30.65
C PRO A 259 3.13 -30.66 30.98
N LYS A 260 2.60 -30.25 32.13
CA LYS A 260 1.28 -30.72 32.58
C LYS A 260 0.24 -30.25 31.59
N GLU A 261 -0.41 -31.19 30.92
CA GLU A 261 -1.47 -30.87 29.96
C GLU A 261 -2.59 -30.12 30.72
N PRO A 262 -3.02 -28.95 30.24
CA PRO A 262 -4.12 -28.25 30.87
C PRO A 262 -5.37 -29.11 30.73
N LEU A 263 -5.92 -29.58 31.86
CA LEU A 263 -7.25 -30.17 31.85
C LEU A 263 -8.21 -29.10 31.31
N TYR A 264 -9.00 -29.45 30.30
CA TYR A 264 -10.03 -28.57 29.76
C TYR A 264 -11.34 -28.79 30.51
N ALA A 265 -12.12 -27.73 30.70
CA ALA A 265 -13.37 -27.80 31.43
C ALA A 265 -14.43 -28.55 30.60
N VAL A 266 -14.89 -29.70 31.08
CA VAL A 266 -15.92 -30.52 30.41
C VAL A 266 -17.16 -29.67 30.13
N GLY A 267 -17.59 -29.64 28.87
CA GLY A 267 -18.70 -28.79 28.40
C GLY A 267 -18.35 -27.32 28.08
N LYS A 268 -17.07 -26.92 28.10
CA LYS A 268 -16.60 -25.65 27.52
C LYS A 268 -15.79 -25.89 26.24
N GLY A 269 -16.16 -25.19 25.17
CA GLY A 269 -15.66 -25.45 23.82
C GLY A 269 -16.25 -26.74 23.23
N ILE A 270 -15.65 -27.26 22.16
CA ILE A 270 -16.11 -28.48 21.47
C ILE A 270 -15.09 -29.60 21.68
N GLU A 271 -15.52 -30.73 22.25
CA GLU A 271 -14.70 -31.93 22.42
C GLU A 271 -15.16 -33.07 21.49
N PHE A 272 -14.21 -33.75 20.85
CA PHE A 272 -14.42 -34.95 20.03
C PHE A 272 -13.17 -35.86 20.00
N PRO A 273 -13.33 -37.18 19.80
CA PRO A 273 -12.23 -38.05 19.42
C PRO A 273 -11.90 -37.88 17.93
N SER A 274 -10.62 -37.86 17.56
CA SER A 274 -10.19 -37.98 16.15
C SER A 274 -10.41 -39.39 15.61
N ASN A 275 -10.25 -39.57 14.29
CA ASN A 275 -10.24 -40.88 13.65
C ASN A 275 -9.15 -41.83 14.23
N ASP A 276 -8.08 -41.27 14.80
CA ASP A 276 -6.99 -42.02 15.43
C ASP A 276 -7.23 -42.29 16.93
N GLY A 277 -8.37 -41.86 17.48
CA GLY A 277 -8.78 -42.07 18.87
C GLY A 277 -8.27 -41.04 19.90
N PHE A 278 -7.58 -39.97 19.48
CA PHE A 278 -7.14 -38.91 20.39
C PHE A 278 -8.28 -37.92 20.67
N LEU A 279 -8.52 -37.55 21.94
CA LEU A 279 -9.40 -36.44 22.26
C LEU A 279 -8.79 -35.12 21.80
N ILE A 280 -9.60 -34.31 21.12
CA ILE A 280 -9.28 -32.98 20.62
C ILE A 280 -10.32 -32.01 21.18
N HIS A 281 -9.83 -30.84 21.62
CA HIS A 281 -10.69 -29.72 22.00
C HIS A 281 -10.55 -28.60 20.96
N LEU A 282 -11.66 -28.00 20.57
CA LEU A 282 -11.77 -27.04 19.47
C LEU A 282 -12.51 -25.78 19.92
N ASP A 283 -11.90 -24.62 19.65
CA ASP A 283 -12.57 -23.32 19.64
C ASP A 283 -13.30 -23.14 18.30
N PHE A 284 -14.59 -22.79 18.33
CA PHE A 284 -15.34 -22.42 17.12
C PHE A 284 -16.05 -21.08 17.29
N THR A 285 -16.30 -20.38 16.20
CA THR A 285 -17.06 -19.12 16.18
C THR A 285 -17.96 -19.08 14.97
N ALA A 286 -19.27 -18.95 15.20
CA ALA A 286 -20.23 -18.69 14.13
C ALA A 286 -20.63 -17.22 14.18
N ILE A 287 -20.48 -16.53 13.05
CA ILE A 287 -21.13 -15.24 12.80
C ILE A 287 -22.43 -15.57 12.06
N TRP A 288 -23.56 -15.42 12.73
CA TRP A 288 -24.88 -15.82 12.24
C TRP A 288 -25.88 -14.70 12.48
N GLY A 289 -27.00 -14.70 11.76
CA GLY A 289 -27.96 -13.60 11.81
C GLY A 289 -29.38 -13.99 11.39
N ILE A 290 -30.28 -13.03 11.61
CA ILE A 290 -31.70 -13.11 11.25
C ILE A 290 -32.01 -11.91 10.34
N THR A 291 -32.55 -12.19 9.16
CA THR A 291 -33.08 -11.16 8.26
C THR A 291 -34.50 -10.73 8.69
N PRO A 292 -34.96 -9.51 8.34
CA PRO A 292 -36.34 -9.07 8.61
C PRO A 292 -37.42 -10.03 8.10
N GLU A 293 -37.16 -10.75 7.00
CA GLU A 293 -38.09 -11.70 6.38
C GLU A 293 -38.14 -13.05 7.12
N GLN A 294 -37.01 -13.46 7.73
CA GLN A 294 -36.89 -14.68 8.53
C GLN A 294 -37.51 -14.54 9.94
N ALA A 295 -37.44 -13.34 10.53
CA ALA A 295 -37.80 -13.12 11.93
C ALA A 295 -39.18 -13.67 12.36
N PRO A 296 -40.28 -13.59 11.56
CA PRO A 296 -41.56 -14.20 11.93
C PRO A 296 -41.53 -15.72 12.08
N GLU A 297 -40.75 -16.41 11.23
CA GLU A 297 -40.60 -17.87 11.29
C GLU A 297 -39.74 -18.27 12.49
N VAL A 298 -38.71 -17.48 12.81
CA VAL A 298 -37.85 -17.67 13.99
C VAL A 298 -38.64 -17.53 15.30
N VAL A 299 -39.51 -16.50 15.44
CA VAL A 299 -40.43 -16.41 16.60
C VAL A 299 -41.30 -17.65 16.71
N ARG A 300 -41.89 -18.10 15.59
CA ARG A 300 -42.81 -19.23 15.55
C ARG A 300 -42.15 -20.55 15.95
N GLN A 301 -40.87 -20.75 15.62
CA GLN A 301 -40.14 -22.00 15.88
C GLN A 301 -39.39 -22.01 17.22
N PHE A 302 -38.76 -20.89 17.60
CA PHE A 302 -37.76 -20.86 18.67
C PHE A 302 -38.05 -19.86 19.79
N GLY A 303 -38.91 -18.86 19.55
CA GLY A 303 -39.19 -17.78 20.50
C GLY A 303 -38.18 -16.64 20.41
N MET A 304 -37.25 -16.56 21.37
CA MET A 304 -36.33 -15.41 21.52
C MET A 304 -34.94 -15.67 20.92
N LEU A 305 -34.17 -14.61 20.67
CA LEU A 305 -32.80 -14.72 20.15
C LEU A 305 -31.90 -15.61 21.03
N GLY A 306 -31.96 -15.45 22.36
CA GLY A 306 -31.20 -16.28 23.30
C GLY A 306 -31.64 -17.76 23.31
N ASP A 307 -32.91 -18.03 22.99
CA ASP A 307 -33.39 -19.40 22.78
C ASP A 307 -32.83 -19.99 21.48
N VAL A 308 -32.72 -19.20 20.41
CA VAL A 308 -32.07 -19.62 19.15
C VAL A 308 -30.59 -19.97 19.40
N GLU A 309 -29.85 -19.11 20.11
CA GLU A 309 -28.45 -19.36 20.43
C GLU A 309 -28.27 -20.68 21.22
N GLN A 310 -28.99 -20.84 22.32
CA GLN A 310 -28.81 -21.97 23.23
C GLN A 310 -29.42 -23.29 22.72
N LYS A 311 -30.54 -23.25 21.98
CA LYS A 311 -31.27 -24.45 21.53
C LYS A 311 -30.97 -24.84 20.09
N VAL A 312 -30.47 -23.91 19.26
CA VAL A 312 -30.13 -24.15 17.85
C VAL A 312 -28.63 -24.00 17.61
N ILE A 313 -28.07 -22.80 17.78
CA ILE A 313 -26.71 -22.49 17.31
C ILE A 313 -25.66 -23.34 18.02
N LEU A 314 -25.58 -23.28 19.36
CA LEU A 314 -24.57 -24.01 20.13
C LEU A 314 -24.68 -25.55 19.92
N PRO A 315 -25.88 -26.18 19.93
CA PRO A 315 -26.02 -27.60 19.60
C PRO A 315 -25.65 -27.96 18.15
N GLN A 316 -25.97 -27.13 17.14
CA GLN A 316 -25.62 -27.46 15.75
C GLN A 316 -24.12 -27.35 15.51
N ILE A 317 -23.48 -26.28 15.98
CA ILE A 317 -22.02 -26.12 15.90
C ILE A 317 -21.34 -27.33 16.54
N GLY A 318 -21.70 -27.65 17.80
CA GLY A 318 -21.13 -28.79 18.51
C GLY A 318 -21.33 -30.13 17.77
N SER A 319 -22.51 -30.36 17.19
CA SER A 319 -22.82 -31.59 16.46
C SER A 319 -22.04 -31.71 15.14
N ILE A 320 -21.99 -30.66 14.34
CA ILE A 320 -21.34 -30.67 13.01
C ILE A 320 -19.82 -30.73 13.16
N CYS A 321 -19.23 -29.93 14.07
CA CYS A 321 -17.81 -29.99 14.37
C CYS A 321 -17.39 -31.36 14.90
N ARG A 322 -18.18 -31.99 15.78
CA ARG A 322 -17.95 -33.39 16.21
C ARG A 322 -18.01 -34.35 15.02
N LEU A 323 -19.05 -34.26 14.19
CA LEU A 323 -19.24 -35.17 13.04
C LEU A 323 -18.14 -35.07 11.99
N HIS A 324 -17.61 -33.86 11.71
CA HIS A 324 -16.52 -33.70 10.75
C HIS A 324 -15.15 -33.91 11.38
N GLY A 325 -14.95 -33.52 12.64
CA GLY A 325 -13.70 -33.71 13.37
C GLY A 325 -13.36 -35.19 13.57
N SER A 326 -14.34 -36.03 13.92
CA SER A 326 -14.15 -37.47 14.08
C SER A 326 -13.81 -38.22 12.79
N LYS A 327 -13.96 -37.60 11.61
CA LYS A 327 -13.57 -38.18 10.30
C LYS A 327 -12.10 -37.89 9.94
N ARG A 328 -11.41 -37.03 10.70
CA ARG A 328 -10.05 -36.55 10.41
C ARG A 328 -9.05 -37.12 11.40
N GLY A 329 -7.82 -37.30 10.95
CA GLY A 329 -6.69 -37.58 11.83
C GLY A 329 -6.35 -36.36 12.70
N ALA A 330 -5.70 -36.60 13.84
CA ALA A 330 -5.18 -35.54 14.71
C ALA A 330 -4.07 -34.71 14.01
N VAL A 331 -3.41 -35.29 13.01
CA VAL A 331 -2.42 -34.61 12.15
C VAL A 331 -3.11 -33.68 11.14
N ASP A 332 -4.18 -34.15 10.48
CA ASP A 332 -4.93 -33.40 9.45
C ASP A 332 -5.48 -32.07 10.00
N LEU A 333 -5.84 -32.05 11.28
CA LEU A 333 -6.39 -30.88 11.96
C LEU A 333 -5.30 -29.87 12.38
N LEU A 334 -4.01 -30.24 12.29
CA LEU A 334 -2.86 -29.36 12.53
C LEU A 334 -2.22 -28.82 11.24
N VAL A 335 -2.34 -29.55 10.12
CA VAL A 335 -1.78 -29.15 8.81
C VAL A 335 -2.72 -28.16 8.11
N GLY A 336 -2.16 -27.11 7.50
CA GLY A 336 -2.91 -25.98 6.95
C GLY A 336 -4.02 -26.37 5.97
N ASP A 337 -3.64 -27.02 4.87
CA ASP A 337 -4.53 -27.36 3.75
C ASP A 337 -5.73 -28.23 4.18
N THR A 338 -5.47 -29.24 5.02
CA THR A 338 -6.50 -30.14 5.56
C THR A 338 -7.35 -29.50 6.66
N ARG A 339 -6.78 -28.56 7.44
CA ARG A 339 -7.51 -27.73 8.40
C ARG A 339 -8.43 -26.73 7.70
N GLU A 340 -8.02 -26.16 6.57
CA GLU A 340 -8.88 -25.30 5.74
C GLU A 340 -10.04 -26.10 5.13
N ALA A 341 -9.75 -27.28 4.56
CA ALA A 341 -10.79 -28.19 4.08
C ALA A 341 -11.82 -28.55 5.18
N PHE A 342 -11.35 -28.85 6.40
CA PHE A 342 -12.22 -29.10 7.56
C PHE A 342 -13.08 -27.87 7.92
N GLN A 343 -12.53 -26.66 7.91
CA GLN A 343 -13.29 -25.43 8.18
C GLN A 343 -14.37 -25.19 7.12
N ASN A 344 -14.05 -25.40 5.84
CA ASN A 344 -14.98 -25.17 4.73
C ASN A 344 -16.12 -26.20 4.77
N GLU A 345 -15.82 -27.50 4.88
CA GLU A 345 -16.84 -28.55 5.03
C GLU A 345 -17.76 -28.33 6.24
N THR A 346 -17.19 -27.90 7.38
CA THR A 346 -17.95 -27.59 8.59
C THR A 346 -18.85 -26.36 8.41
N SER A 347 -18.39 -25.37 7.64
CA SER A 347 -19.14 -24.14 7.37
C SER A 347 -20.28 -24.35 6.39
N GLU A 348 -20.06 -25.09 5.31
CA GLU A 348 -21.10 -25.42 4.32
C GLU A 348 -22.25 -26.23 4.92
N GLU A 349 -21.94 -27.23 5.76
CA GLU A 349 -22.98 -28.01 6.46
C GLU A 349 -23.68 -27.19 7.54
N LEU A 350 -22.97 -26.31 8.25
CA LEU A 350 -23.59 -25.39 9.21
C LEU A 350 -24.51 -24.37 8.50
N GLU A 351 -24.11 -23.81 7.36
CA GLU A 351 -24.94 -22.93 6.55
C GLU A 351 -26.20 -23.67 6.08
N ARG A 352 -26.06 -24.87 5.50
CA ARG A 352 -27.17 -25.73 5.06
C ARG A 352 -28.18 -25.98 6.18
N VAL A 353 -27.70 -26.35 7.38
CA VAL A 353 -28.54 -26.69 8.53
C VAL A 353 -29.18 -25.46 9.18
N LEU A 354 -28.55 -24.28 9.11
CA LEU A 354 -29.11 -23.02 9.61
C LEU A 354 -30.12 -22.42 8.61
N ALA A 355 -29.82 -22.44 7.31
CA ALA A 355 -30.72 -21.99 6.25
C ALA A 355 -32.05 -22.77 6.27
N ALA A 356 -31.99 -24.09 6.48
CA ALA A 356 -33.17 -24.95 6.66
C ALA A 356 -34.04 -24.58 7.89
N LYS A 357 -33.53 -23.76 8.81
CA LYS A 357 -34.22 -23.25 10.01
C LYS A 357 -34.56 -21.76 9.91
N GLY A 358 -34.35 -21.13 8.75
CA GLY A 358 -34.56 -19.70 8.55
C GLY A 358 -33.53 -18.82 9.24
N LEU A 359 -32.28 -19.28 9.38
CA LEU A 359 -31.18 -18.55 9.98
C LEU A 359 -30.04 -18.40 8.95
N SER A 360 -29.46 -17.21 8.84
CA SER A 360 -28.38 -16.94 7.88
C SER A 360 -27.02 -17.03 8.56
N LEU A 361 -26.16 -17.95 8.11
CA LEU A 361 -24.73 -17.93 8.47
C LEU A 361 -24.01 -16.91 7.60
N LEU A 362 -23.03 -16.19 8.17
CA LEU A 362 -22.09 -15.37 7.43
C LEU A 362 -20.72 -16.06 7.33
N PHE A 363 -20.19 -16.54 8.46
CA PHE A 363 -18.94 -17.30 8.52
C PHE A 363 -18.95 -18.31 9.67
N GLY A 364 -18.45 -19.52 9.42
CA GLY A 364 -18.04 -20.48 10.43
C GLY A 364 -16.51 -20.50 10.54
N LEU A 365 -15.95 -20.10 11.68
CA LEU A 365 -14.51 -20.00 11.87
C LEU A 365 -14.02 -21.00 12.92
N THR A 366 -13.16 -21.90 12.45
CA THR A 366 -12.35 -22.80 13.28
C THR A 366 -11.20 -21.97 13.86
N ARG A 367 -11.16 -21.78 15.19
CA ARG A 367 -10.07 -21.04 15.86
C ARG A 367 -8.98 -22.02 16.33
N HIS A 368 -8.66 -22.10 17.61
CA HIS A 368 -7.61 -23.00 18.12
C HIS A 368 -8.07 -24.46 18.15
N ILE A 369 -7.14 -25.36 17.84
CA ILE A 369 -7.32 -26.81 17.92
C ILE A 369 -6.28 -27.32 18.91
N TYR A 370 -6.74 -27.84 20.03
CA TYR A 370 -5.92 -28.37 21.11
C TYR A 370 -5.77 -29.88 20.92
N VAL A 371 -4.60 -30.29 20.43
CA VAL A 371 -4.20 -31.69 20.25
C VAL A 371 -3.25 -32.11 21.39
N PRO A 372 -3.40 -33.32 21.97
CA PRO A 372 -2.55 -33.82 23.05
C PRO A 372 -1.05 -33.78 22.71
N ALA A 373 -0.23 -33.55 23.74
CA ALA A 373 1.22 -33.47 23.64
C ALA A 373 1.84 -34.73 23.02
N GLN A 374 1.23 -35.89 23.26
CA GLN A 374 1.66 -37.19 22.71
C GLN A 374 1.75 -37.21 21.17
N VAL A 375 0.87 -36.47 20.48
CA VAL A 375 0.85 -36.34 19.01
C VAL A 375 1.58 -35.07 18.57
N ARG A 376 1.34 -33.97 19.30
CA ARG A 376 1.91 -32.65 18.97
C ARG A 376 3.43 -32.61 19.07
N GLU A 377 4.04 -33.23 20.08
CA GLU A 377 5.50 -33.18 20.26
C GLU A 377 6.29 -33.93 19.18
N PRO A 378 5.94 -35.17 18.75
CA PRO A 378 6.57 -35.80 17.60
C PRO A 378 6.53 -34.95 16.33
N ILE A 379 5.38 -34.32 16.03
CA ILE A 379 5.22 -33.44 14.85
C ILE A 379 6.12 -32.19 14.98
N GLN A 380 6.12 -31.54 16.15
CA GLN A 380 6.97 -30.38 16.42
C GLN A 380 8.46 -30.73 16.31
N ARG A 381 8.90 -31.86 16.88
CA ARG A 381 10.28 -32.35 16.79
C ARG A 381 10.67 -32.69 15.35
N ALA A 382 9.77 -33.31 14.57
CA ALA A 382 10.00 -33.59 13.15
C ALA A 382 10.17 -32.30 12.34
N LYS A 383 9.29 -31.30 12.52
CA LYS A 383 9.41 -30.00 11.82
C LYS A 383 10.66 -29.22 12.22
N ILE A 384 11.07 -29.28 13.49
CA ILE A 384 12.35 -28.71 13.93
C ILE A 384 13.54 -29.43 13.26
N ALA A 385 13.47 -30.75 13.06
CA ALA A 385 14.49 -31.51 12.34
C ALA A 385 14.51 -31.21 10.83
N ASP A 386 13.35 -31.04 10.19
CA ASP A 386 13.23 -30.61 8.79
C ASP A 386 13.94 -29.27 8.57
N GLU A 387 13.62 -28.26 9.40
CA GLU A 387 14.22 -26.92 9.29
C GLU A 387 15.71 -26.91 9.67
N LEU A 388 16.15 -27.70 10.66
CA LEU A 388 17.58 -27.88 10.94
C LEU A 388 18.35 -28.52 9.78
N THR A 389 17.70 -29.40 9.02
CA THR A 389 18.28 -30.05 7.84
C THR A 389 18.41 -29.05 6.70
N ARG A 390 17.31 -28.37 6.36
CA ARG A 390 17.28 -27.26 5.38
C ARG A 390 18.33 -26.20 5.68
N THR A 391 18.47 -25.81 6.96
CA THR A 391 19.49 -24.85 7.41
C THR A 391 20.90 -25.36 7.09
N ARG A 392 21.22 -26.61 7.47
CA ARG A 392 22.55 -27.21 7.22
C ARG A 392 22.85 -27.44 5.76
N ASP A 393 21.86 -27.76 4.94
CA ASP A 393 22.04 -27.92 3.50
C ASP A 393 22.36 -26.57 2.85
N GLN A 394 21.69 -25.49 3.29
CA GLN A 394 21.97 -24.12 2.86
C GLN A 394 23.34 -23.62 3.38
N GLU A 395 23.73 -23.95 4.61
CA GLU A 395 25.07 -23.68 5.15
C GLU A 395 26.16 -24.39 4.32
N GLN A 396 25.99 -25.69 4.03
CA GLN A 396 26.93 -26.45 3.20
C GLN A 396 27.03 -25.92 1.77
N LEU A 397 25.90 -25.56 1.15
CA LEU A 397 25.88 -24.95 -0.18
C LEU A 397 26.61 -23.60 -0.20
N THR A 398 26.40 -22.79 0.84
CA THR A 398 27.06 -21.49 1.00
C THR A 398 28.57 -21.64 1.24
N ALA A 399 28.98 -22.51 2.17
CA ALA A 399 30.38 -22.79 2.46
C ALA A 399 31.13 -23.41 1.26
N LYS A 400 30.47 -24.26 0.48
CA LYS A 400 31.03 -24.77 -0.78
C LYS A 400 31.18 -23.65 -1.81
N THR A 401 30.18 -22.80 -1.99
CA THR A 401 30.24 -21.66 -2.92
C THR A 401 31.36 -20.68 -2.53
N GLU A 402 31.59 -20.47 -1.24
CA GLU A 402 32.71 -19.70 -0.72
C GLU A 402 34.07 -20.40 -0.96
N ALA A 403 34.16 -21.72 -0.75
CA ALA A 403 35.37 -22.50 -1.07
C ALA A 403 35.71 -22.43 -2.56
N ASP A 404 34.75 -22.69 -3.45
CA ASP A 404 34.91 -22.61 -4.90
C ASP A 404 35.36 -21.20 -5.34
N LEU A 405 34.80 -20.15 -4.71
CA LEU A 405 35.14 -18.75 -4.95
C LEU A 405 36.53 -18.34 -4.41
N THR A 406 36.95 -18.88 -3.27
CA THR A 406 38.30 -18.64 -2.73
C THR A 406 39.36 -19.39 -3.53
N GLU A 407 39.09 -20.61 -4.00
CA GLU A 407 39.98 -21.33 -4.92
C GLU A 407 40.11 -20.60 -6.26
N ALA A 408 39.01 -20.09 -6.82
CA ALA A 408 39.03 -19.27 -8.03
C ALA A 408 39.88 -18.00 -7.85
N LYS A 409 39.73 -17.28 -6.73
CA LYS A 409 40.58 -16.12 -6.39
C LYS A 409 42.06 -16.50 -6.24
N ALA A 410 42.36 -17.62 -5.60
CA ALA A 410 43.74 -18.11 -5.44
C ALA A 410 44.39 -18.47 -6.79
N LYS A 411 43.63 -19.11 -7.69
CA LYS A 411 44.05 -19.38 -9.08
C LYS A 411 44.31 -18.09 -9.86
N VAL A 412 43.43 -17.09 -9.76
CA VAL A 412 43.62 -15.78 -10.39
C VAL A 412 44.89 -15.10 -9.88
N MET A 413 45.14 -15.05 -8.57
CA MET A 413 46.39 -14.46 -8.03
C MET A 413 47.65 -15.25 -8.42
N LEU A 414 47.56 -16.57 -8.63
CA LEU A 414 48.68 -17.38 -9.09
C LEU A 414 49.02 -17.06 -10.55
N GLU A 415 48.02 -17.06 -11.44
CA GLU A 415 48.23 -16.73 -12.85
C GLU A 415 48.56 -15.23 -13.06
N GLU A 416 48.08 -14.32 -12.21
CA GLU A 416 48.53 -12.92 -12.17
C GLU A 416 50.03 -12.82 -11.86
N ARG A 417 50.50 -13.46 -10.78
CA ARG A 417 51.93 -13.50 -10.43
C ARG A 417 52.78 -14.15 -11.52
N ARG A 418 52.28 -15.22 -12.14
CA ARG A 418 52.93 -15.91 -13.26
C ARG A 418 53.00 -15.01 -14.49
N THR A 419 51.92 -14.28 -14.79
CA THR A 419 51.85 -13.32 -15.89
C THR A 419 52.88 -12.21 -15.67
N ILE A 420 52.89 -11.57 -14.50
CA ILE A 420 53.88 -10.54 -14.13
C ILE A 420 55.31 -11.08 -14.30
N ALA A 421 55.63 -12.24 -13.75
CA ALA A 421 56.97 -12.85 -13.88
C ALA A 421 57.33 -13.16 -15.35
N SER A 422 56.37 -13.62 -16.16
CA SER A 422 56.59 -13.86 -17.59
C SER A 422 56.80 -12.57 -18.37
N THR A 423 56.06 -11.50 -18.05
CA THR A 423 56.23 -10.17 -18.64
C THR A 423 57.59 -9.58 -18.26
N THR A 424 58.01 -9.67 -17.00
CA THR A 424 59.36 -9.24 -16.58
C THR A 424 60.47 -10.01 -17.31
N LYS A 425 60.31 -11.34 -17.50
CA LYS A 425 61.26 -12.11 -18.33
C LYS A 425 61.27 -11.62 -19.77
N LEU A 426 60.10 -11.47 -20.39
CA LEU A 426 59.97 -11.04 -21.80
C LEU A 426 60.55 -9.64 -22.02
N VAL A 427 60.33 -8.70 -21.09
CA VAL A 427 60.96 -7.37 -21.14
C VAL A 427 62.48 -7.49 -21.08
N ALA A 428 63.04 -8.19 -20.10
CA ALA A 428 64.49 -8.37 -19.98
C ALA A 428 65.12 -9.12 -21.16
N GLU A 429 64.39 -10.07 -21.76
CA GLU A 429 64.81 -10.82 -22.94
C GLU A 429 64.79 -9.96 -24.20
N VAL A 430 63.79 -9.10 -24.37
CA VAL A 430 63.71 -8.10 -25.46
C VAL A 430 64.74 -6.99 -25.28
N GLU A 431 65.00 -6.53 -24.06
CA GLU A 431 66.07 -5.56 -23.74
C GLU A 431 67.45 -6.14 -24.07
N ALA A 432 67.74 -7.37 -23.63
CA ALA A 432 69.01 -8.04 -23.91
C ALA A 432 69.19 -8.38 -25.40
N GLU A 433 68.13 -8.80 -26.10
CA GLU A 433 68.19 -9.00 -27.56
C GLU A 433 68.33 -7.66 -28.31
N GLY A 434 67.73 -6.58 -27.79
CA GLY A 434 67.89 -5.21 -28.28
C GLY A 434 69.33 -4.70 -28.14
N GLU A 435 69.93 -4.83 -26.96
CA GLU A 435 71.36 -4.53 -26.75
C GLU A 435 72.28 -5.36 -27.66
N LYS A 436 71.99 -6.65 -27.79
CA LYS A 436 72.76 -7.55 -28.66
C LYS A 436 72.68 -7.09 -30.12
N LYS A 437 71.48 -6.81 -30.63
CA LYS A 437 71.26 -6.28 -31.98
C LYS A 437 71.93 -4.93 -32.18
N ALA A 438 71.88 -4.03 -31.19
CA ALA A 438 72.58 -2.75 -31.24
C ALA A 438 74.10 -2.93 -31.38
N LYS A 439 74.72 -3.80 -30.58
CA LYS A 439 76.17 -4.10 -30.65
C LYS A 439 76.56 -4.86 -31.92
N GLU A 440 75.68 -5.72 -32.46
CA GLU A 440 75.88 -6.36 -33.76
C GLU A 440 75.79 -5.35 -34.92
N ILE A 441 74.88 -4.37 -34.85
CA ILE A 441 74.80 -3.26 -35.81
C ILE A 441 76.02 -2.34 -35.68
N GLU A 442 76.46 -2.02 -34.48
CA GLU A 442 77.66 -1.22 -34.21
C GLU A 442 78.92 -1.88 -34.79
N ALA A 443 79.21 -3.13 -34.41
CA ALA A 443 80.38 -3.85 -34.91
C ALA A 443 80.35 -4.14 -36.43
N THR A 444 79.16 -4.34 -37.02
CA THR A 444 79.06 -4.44 -38.48
C THR A 444 79.22 -3.09 -39.17
N THR A 445 78.81 -1.99 -38.54
CA THR A 445 79.05 -0.62 -39.03
C THR A 445 80.54 -0.26 -38.95
N GLU A 446 81.22 -0.54 -37.84
CA GLU A 446 82.68 -0.38 -37.71
C GLU A 446 83.42 -1.16 -38.80
N LYS A 447 83.04 -2.43 -39.02
CA LYS A 447 83.61 -3.24 -40.10
C LYS A 447 83.37 -2.61 -41.48
N LEU A 448 82.17 -2.12 -41.75
CA LEU A 448 81.83 -1.48 -43.03
C LEU A 448 82.61 -0.16 -43.23
N ILE A 449 82.84 0.61 -42.17
CA ILE A 449 83.71 1.80 -42.19
C ILE A 449 85.15 1.38 -42.52
N ALA A 450 85.74 0.45 -41.75
CA ALA A 450 87.11 0.00 -41.98
C ALA A 450 87.33 -0.64 -43.36
N GLU A 451 86.35 -1.38 -43.88
CA GLU A 451 86.40 -1.94 -45.25
C GLU A 451 86.24 -0.86 -46.33
N THR A 452 85.56 0.25 -46.03
CA THR A 452 85.43 1.42 -46.91
C THR A 452 86.70 2.28 -46.88
N ASP A 453 87.32 2.46 -45.71
CA ASP A 453 88.60 3.13 -45.56
C ASP A 453 89.72 2.34 -46.26
N ALA A 454 89.73 1.01 -46.15
CA ALA A 454 90.67 0.15 -46.87
C ALA A 454 90.52 0.28 -48.40
N LYS A 455 89.29 0.33 -48.92
CA LYS A 455 89.02 0.61 -50.34
C LYS A 455 89.48 2.01 -50.73
N THR A 456 89.22 3.02 -49.90
CA THR A 456 89.59 4.42 -50.12
C THR A 456 91.11 4.60 -50.14
N ALA A 457 91.83 3.98 -49.20
CA ALA A 457 93.28 3.93 -49.19
C ALA A 457 93.85 3.20 -50.42
N GLY A 458 93.21 2.11 -50.85
CA GLY A 458 93.54 1.42 -52.10
C GLY A 458 93.40 2.31 -53.34
N PHE A 459 92.28 3.05 -53.47
CA PHE A 459 92.09 4.02 -54.55
C PHE A 459 93.04 5.21 -54.46
N ALA A 460 93.36 5.71 -53.26
CA ALA A 460 94.35 6.78 -53.07
C ALA A 460 95.77 6.32 -53.45
N ALA A 461 96.15 5.09 -53.11
CA ALA A 461 97.41 4.48 -53.53
C ALA A 461 97.47 4.31 -55.05
N GLN A 462 96.41 3.75 -55.67
CA GLN A 462 96.30 3.66 -57.13
C GLN A 462 96.43 5.04 -57.79
N THR A 463 95.68 6.04 -57.32
CA THR A 463 95.74 7.42 -57.81
C THR A 463 97.16 7.99 -57.71
N THR A 464 97.85 7.77 -56.59
CA THR A 464 99.23 8.21 -56.37
C THR A 464 100.20 7.50 -57.32
N THR A 465 100.07 6.19 -57.53
CA THR A 465 100.92 5.44 -58.47
C THR A 465 100.65 5.84 -59.93
N THR A 466 99.40 6.08 -60.32
CA THR A 466 99.03 6.50 -61.68
C THR A 466 99.51 7.93 -61.96
N LEU A 467 99.35 8.86 -61.01
CA LEU A 467 99.93 10.21 -61.11
C LEU A 467 101.46 10.17 -61.14
N GLY A 468 102.08 9.34 -60.31
CA GLY A 468 103.53 9.13 -60.29
C GLY A 468 104.08 8.57 -61.60
N GLN A 469 103.39 7.58 -62.18
CA GLN A 469 103.72 7.03 -63.50
C GLN A 469 103.50 8.05 -64.62
N ALA A 470 102.41 8.82 -64.59
CA ALA A 470 102.15 9.87 -65.57
C ALA A 470 103.19 11.00 -65.51
N ALA A 471 103.60 11.41 -64.30
CA ALA A 471 104.66 12.40 -64.08
C ALA A 471 106.05 11.88 -64.46
N ALA A 472 106.39 10.64 -64.10
CA ALA A 472 107.64 10.01 -64.50
C ALA A 472 107.72 9.88 -66.03
N LYS A 473 106.63 9.46 -66.67
CA LYS A 473 106.57 9.29 -68.13
C LYS A 473 106.54 10.61 -68.90
N SER A 474 105.97 11.68 -68.34
CA SER A 474 106.08 13.01 -68.96
C SER A 474 107.50 13.57 -68.87
N ILE A 475 108.20 13.34 -67.76
CA ILE A 475 109.63 13.68 -67.62
C ILE A 475 110.48 12.81 -68.57
N GLU A 476 110.24 11.51 -68.65
CA GLU A 476 110.91 10.57 -69.56
C GLU A 476 110.80 11.03 -71.02
N LEU A 477 109.59 11.28 -71.51
CA LEU A 477 109.34 11.77 -72.87
C LEU A 477 109.98 13.14 -73.15
N VAL A 478 110.02 14.04 -72.15
CA VAL A 478 110.72 15.33 -72.28
C VAL A 478 112.23 15.14 -72.37
N ARG A 479 112.83 14.27 -71.54
CA ARG A 479 114.27 14.00 -71.56
C ARG A 479 114.71 13.20 -72.79
N GLU A 480 113.88 12.30 -73.29
CA GLU A 480 114.09 11.59 -74.55
C GLU A 480 114.07 12.59 -75.73
N ALA A 481 113.07 13.48 -75.79
CA ALA A 481 113.01 14.54 -76.80
C ALA A 481 114.18 15.54 -76.72
N GLU A 482 114.65 15.90 -75.52
CA GLU A 482 115.87 16.69 -75.34
C GLU A 482 117.11 15.93 -75.83
N ALA A 483 117.26 14.65 -75.48
CA ALA A 483 118.39 13.82 -75.87
C ALA A 483 118.45 13.63 -77.38
N ASP A 484 117.32 13.36 -78.04
CA ASP A 484 117.26 13.26 -79.50
C ASP A 484 117.48 14.61 -80.19
N ARG A 485 117.03 15.73 -79.60
CA ARG A 485 117.41 17.08 -80.07
C ARG A 485 118.93 17.29 -80.03
N PHE A 486 119.59 16.90 -78.94
CA PHE A 486 121.07 16.92 -78.86
C PHE A 486 121.72 15.96 -79.88
N ARG A 487 121.16 14.77 -80.07
CA ARG A 487 121.65 13.76 -81.02
C ARG A 487 121.55 14.23 -82.47
N LEU A 488 120.47 14.92 -82.83
CA LEU A 488 120.29 15.59 -84.11
C LEU A 488 121.27 16.76 -84.27
N TYR A 489 121.54 17.54 -83.22
CA TYR A 489 122.50 18.64 -83.25
C TYR A 489 123.94 18.16 -83.51
N VAL A 490 124.40 17.13 -82.80
CA VAL A 490 125.72 16.49 -83.04
C VAL A 490 125.80 15.88 -84.45
N LYS A 491 124.70 15.31 -84.96
CA LYS A 491 124.62 14.77 -86.33
C LYS A 491 124.69 15.88 -87.39
N ALA A 492 124.05 17.02 -87.17
CA ALA A 492 124.06 18.17 -88.08
C ALA A 492 125.44 18.82 -88.20
N LEU A 493 126.23 18.83 -87.12
CA LEU A 493 127.61 19.33 -87.09
C LEU A 493 128.65 18.39 -87.75
N GLY A 494 128.22 17.25 -88.30
CA GLY A 494 129.12 16.29 -88.99
C GLY A 494 129.69 15.18 -88.10
N GLY A 495 129.19 15.02 -86.87
CA GLY A 495 129.52 13.90 -85.98
C GLY A 495 130.36 14.26 -84.75
N PRO A 496 130.69 13.27 -83.88
CA PRO A 496 131.24 13.54 -82.55
C PRO A 496 132.58 14.29 -82.56
N ASP A 497 133.47 13.96 -83.50
CA ASP A 497 134.78 14.60 -83.58
C ASP A 497 134.70 16.04 -84.10
N ALA A 498 133.71 16.35 -84.94
CA ALA A 498 133.40 17.70 -85.39
C ALA A 498 132.69 18.51 -84.29
N TYR A 499 131.81 17.89 -83.49
CA TYR A 499 131.20 18.52 -82.31
C TYR A 499 132.26 18.84 -81.22
N ASN A 500 133.18 17.92 -80.93
CA ASN A 500 134.31 18.20 -80.03
C ASN A 500 135.22 19.30 -80.62
N ARG A 501 135.44 19.26 -81.95
CA ARG A 501 135.92 20.35 -82.83
C ARG A 501 135.35 21.73 -82.44
N TYR A 502 134.03 21.81 -82.55
CA TYR A 502 133.22 23.01 -82.35
C TYR A 502 133.28 23.48 -80.89
N VAL A 503 133.01 22.60 -79.92
CA VAL A 503 133.02 22.95 -78.48
C VAL A 503 134.41 23.37 -78.00
N PHE A 504 135.48 22.76 -78.53
CA PHE A 504 136.85 23.19 -78.24
C PHE A 504 137.18 24.57 -78.84
N ALA A 505 136.65 24.90 -80.02
CA ALA A 505 136.80 26.21 -80.64
C ALA A 505 135.95 27.30 -79.96
N GLU A 506 134.71 27.00 -79.60
CA GLU A 506 133.79 27.88 -78.87
C GLU A 506 134.25 28.12 -77.42
N GLY A 507 134.91 27.13 -76.80
CA GLY A 507 135.56 27.23 -75.50
C GLY A 507 137.00 27.77 -75.51
N LEU A 508 137.57 28.10 -76.68
CA LEU A 508 138.96 28.54 -76.79
C LEU A 508 139.09 30.04 -76.48
N SER A 509 139.68 30.38 -75.34
CA SER A 509 139.93 31.77 -74.95
C SER A 509 140.86 32.49 -75.94
N GLU A 510 140.47 33.69 -76.37
CA GLU A 510 141.11 34.53 -77.41
C GLU A 510 142.57 34.99 -77.12
N LYS A 511 143.21 34.48 -76.05
CA LYS A 511 144.46 35.05 -75.49
C LYS A 511 145.59 34.01 -75.28
N LEU A 512 145.72 33.05 -76.19
CA LEU A 512 146.85 32.11 -76.18
C LEU A 512 148.18 32.83 -76.49
N ARG A 513 149.24 32.54 -75.72
CA ARG A 513 150.62 32.94 -76.02
C ARG A 513 151.48 31.71 -76.28
N LEU A 514 152.14 31.66 -77.43
CA LEU A 514 153.05 30.57 -77.79
C LEU A 514 154.45 30.85 -77.25
N GLY A 515 155.07 29.89 -76.57
CA GLY A 515 156.43 29.99 -76.03
C GLY A 515 157.31 28.85 -76.56
N ILE A 516 158.15 29.14 -77.55
CA ILE A 516 159.15 28.19 -78.05
C ILE A 516 160.46 28.42 -77.28
N PHE A 517 160.84 27.47 -76.43
CA PHE A 517 162.12 27.49 -75.72
C PHE A 517 163.05 26.41 -76.29
N TYR A 518 164.28 26.81 -76.61
CA TYR A 518 165.29 25.97 -77.26
C TYR A 518 166.35 25.53 -76.25
N ALA A 519 166.59 24.21 -76.15
CA ALA A 519 167.59 23.64 -75.25
C ALA A 519 168.24 22.39 -75.87
N GLY A 520 169.56 22.45 -76.09
CA GLY A 520 170.36 21.35 -76.66
C GLY A 520 171.78 21.32 -76.09
N PRO A 521 172.54 20.23 -76.28
CA PRO A 521 172.17 18.94 -76.88
C PRO A 521 172.36 17.75 -75.90
N GLY A 522 171.27 17.07 -75.53
CA GLY A 522 171.27 16.01 -74.51
C GLY A 522 170.70 16.53 -73.19
N THR A 523 169.44 16.97 -73.23
CA THR A 523 169.03 18.14 -72.47
C THR A 523 167.63 18.07 -71.88
N PHE A 524 167.50 18.78 -70.75
CA PHE A 524 166.33 19.48 -70.24
C PHE A 524 165.10 18.69 -69.76
N TRP A 525 164.57 18.96 -68.56
CA TRP A 525 165.16 19.41 -67.28
C TRP A 525 164.05 19.27 -66.24
N THR A 526 164.34 18.70 -65.06
CA THR A 526 163.37 18.56 -63.97
C THR A 526 163.53 19.68 -62.95
N ASP A 527 163.07 20.89 -63.27
CA ASP A 527 163.23 22.07 -62.40
C ASP A 527 162.06 23.07 -62.50
N LEU A 528 162.09 24.09 -61.64
CA LEU A 528 161.20 25.25 -61.54
C LEU A 528 159.79 24.97 -61.03
N LYS A 529 159.76 24.39 -59.82
CA LYS A 529 158.75 24.73 -58.80
C LYS A 529 158.78 26.26 -58.56
N GLY A 530 157.87 27.03 -59.17
CA GLY A 530 157.80 28.46 -58.91
C GLY A 530 157.09 29.30 -59.98
N PHE A 531 155.77 29.15 -60.10
CA PHE A 531 154.94 30.15 -60.80
C PHE A 531 153.56 30.30 -60.14
N GLU A 532 153.57 30.63 -58.85
CA GLU A 532 152.37 31.11 -58.16
C GLU A 532 152.03 32.56 -58.56
N GLN A 533 150.83 33.01 -58.17
CA GLN A 533 150.44 34.43 -58.06
C GLN A 533 150.48 35.26 -59.36
N THR A 534 149.43 35.16 -60.18
CA THR A 534 149.07 36.27 -61.09
C THR A 534 147.58 36.46 -61.39
N LEU A 535 146.67 35.74 -60.72
CA LEU A 535 145.22 35.95 -60.88
C LEU A 535 144.39 35.61 -59.63
N LEU A 536 144.81 36.18 -58.49
CA LEU A 536 143.96 36.30 -57.31
C LEU A 536 142.84 37.32 -57.60
N GLY A 537 141.59 36.96 -57.30
CA GLY A 537 140.53 37.91 -56.95
C GLY A 537 139.75 38.57 -58.09
N LYS A 538 138.50 38.13 -58.26
CA LYS A 538 137.34 39.02 -58.41
C LYS A 538 136.05 38.29 -58.03
N LEU A 539 135.18 38.97 -57.25
CA LEU A 539 133.73 38.71 -57.10
C LEU A 539 133.39 37.28 -56.60
N ALA A 540 133.19 36.98 -55.32
CA ALA A 540 132.67 37.73 -54.16
C ALA A 540 131.17 38.10 -54.25
N SER A 541 130.46 37.97 -53.11
CA SER A 541 129.02 38.25 -52.87
C SER A 541 128.03 37.28 -53.58
N GLU A 542 126.81 36.98 -53.08
CA GLU A 542 125.96 37.60 -52.05
C GLU A 542 125.36 36.60 -51.00
N SER A 543 124.52 37.09 -50.08
CA SER A 543 123.94 36.44 -48.86
C SER A 543 122.38 36.41 -48.92
N PRO A 544 121.60 36.23 -47.82
CA PRO A 544 121.78 35.51 -46.54
C PRO A 544 120.81 34.29 -46.49
N PRO A 545 119.55 34.31 -45.97
CA PRO A 545 118.98 34.67 -44.64
C PRO A 545 119.05 33.46 -43.64
N GLN A 546 118.51 33.37 -42.40
CA GLN A 546 117.56 34.13 -41.56
C GLN A 546 116.04 33.91 -41.86
N THR A 547 115.05 34.06 -40.95
CA THR A 547 115.03 34.54 -39.54
C THR A 547 113.91 33.85 -38.72
N HIS A 548 113.97 33.91 -37.38
CA HIS A 548 112.84 33.64 -36.45
C HIS A 548 111.90 34.86 -36.29
N THR A 549 110.59 34.61 -36.11
CA THR A 549 109.60 35.33 -35.25
C THR A 549 108.20 34.67 -35.40
N ASP A 550 107.24 34.69 -34.46
CA ASP A 550 107.28 34.90 -33.01
C ASP A 550 106.02 34.27 -32.31
N ARG A 551 106.18 33.79 -31.06
CA ARG A 551 105.31 33.88 -29.82
C ARG A 551 103.74 33.88 -29.85
N PRO A 552 103.03 33.75 -28.68
CA PRO A 552 103.39 33.20 -27.35
C PRO A 552 102.32 32.36 -26.56
N LYS A 553 102.80 31.38 -25.78
CA LYS A 553 102.50 31.03 -24.34
C LYS A 553 101.11 31.21 -23.63
N LEU A 554 100.78 30.18 -22.80
CA LEU A 554 100.13 30.20 -21.45
C LEU A 554 98.61 30.55 -21.37
N ALA A 555 97.82 30.20 -20.33
CA ALA A 555 98.03 29.50 -19.03
C ALA A 555 96.72 28.76 -18.53
N PRO A 556 96.74 27.99 -17.42
CA PRO A 556 95.64 27.06 -17.01
C PRO A 556 94.91 27.39 -15.67
N MET A 557 94.08 26.43 -15.20
CA MET A 557 93.47 26.22 -13.85
C MET A 557 92.04 26.76 -13.60
N ALA A 558 91.15 25.86 -13.12
CA ALA A 558 90.39 26.01 -11.85
C ALA A 558 89.45 24.82 -11.55
N GLY A 559 89.42 24.38 -10.29
CA GLY A 559 88.19 23.96 -9.59
C GLY A 559 87.92 24.97 -8.44
N PRO A 560 87.02 24.72 -7.46
CA PRO A 560 86.35 23.45 -7.14
C PRO A 560 84.84 23.56 -6.80
N SER A 561 84.26 22.43 -6.38
CA SER A 561 83.14 22.27 -5.43
C SER A 561 81.85 23.11 -5.58
N ARG A 562 80.75 22.41 -5.85
CA ARG A 562 79.73 22.24 -4.80
C ARG A 562 79.15 20.82 -4.83
#